data_AF-A0A2E7VBY6-F1
#
_entry.id   AF-A0A2E7VBY6-F1
#
_cell.length_a   1.000
_cell.length_b   1.000
_cell.length_c   1.000
_cell.angle_alpha   90.00
_cell.angle_beta   90.00
_cell.angle_gamma   90.00
#
_symmetry.space_group_name_H-M   'P 1'
#
loop_
_entity.id
_entity.type
_entity.pdbx_description
1 polymer ?
#
loop_
_entity_poly.entity_id
_entity_poly.type
_entity_poly.pdbx_seq_one_letter_code
_entity_poly.pdbx_strand_id
1 'polypeptide(L)'
;RYTVKLEGVKKLGFRTVFIAGARDPILVSGINNFIEACKKRIAKDSKAIGVEEKDYTLEIKVYGKNAVMGKNEPLREQSAHEVGILVDVVAVDQDTSKAVCAKARYSLLHTDFPGRMCISGNLAIPFSPSDLSAGEVYEFNIWHVMECNDPMEPVRMEFFVPNRNVKENSNAKTS
;
A
#
# COMPACT_ATOMS: atom_id res chain seq x y z
N ARG A 1 1.17 39.65 -12.96
CA ARG A 1 0.49 38.83 -11.93
C ARG A 1 1.31 37.57 -11.76
N TYR A 2 1.65 37.20 -10.53
CA TYR A 2 2.47 36.01 -10.26
C TYR A 2 1.58 34.84 -9.86
N THR A 3 2.11 33.63 -10.07
CA THR A 3 1.43 32.40 -9.69
C THR A 3 2.43 31.42 -9.10
N VAL A 4 2.02 30.71 -8.06
CA VAL A 4 2.80 29.63 -7.45
C VAL A 4 2.03 28.33 -7.57
N LYS A 5 2.72 27.27 -8.01
CA LYS A 5 2.17 25.93 -8.03
C LYS A 5 2.26 25.33 -6.63
N LEU A 6 1.12 24.96 -6.06
CA LEU A 6 1.01 24.24 -4.81
C LEU A 6 0.93 22.74 -5.11
N GLU A 7 1.93 22.02 -4.64
CA GLU A 7 1.97 20.56 -4.61
C GLU A 7 2.04 20.10 -3.16
N GLY A 8 1.26 19.08 -2.81
CA GLY A 8 1.21 18.57 -1.45
C GLY A 8 0.74 17.14 -1.41
N VAL A 9 1.19 16.44 -0.36
CA VAL A 9 0.85 15.04 -0.13
C VAL A 9 0.07 14.88 1.16
N LYS A 10 -0.79 13.87 1.21
CA LYS A 10 -1.55 13.48 2.40
C LYS A 10 -1.10 12.10 2.85
N LYS A 11 -0.83 11.93 4.15
CA LYS A 11 -0.57 10.61 4.73
C LYS A 11 -1.84 9.76 4.66
N LEU A 12 -1.74 8.59 4.05
CA LEU A 12 -2.82 7.61 3.96
C LEU A 12 -2.80 6.62 5.12
N GLY A 13 -1.62 6.31 5.64
CA GLY A 13 -1.46 5.32 6.70
C GLY A 13 -0.18 4.52 6.51
N PHE A 14 -0.26 3.22 6.82
CA PHE A 14 0.83 2.26 6.73
C PHE A 14 0.46 1.11 5.81
N ARG A 15 1.39 0.71 4.95
CA ARG A 15 1.18 -0.33 3.94
C ARG A 15 1.84 -1.65 4.33
N THR A 16 1.11 -2.74 4.11
CA THR A 16 1.65 -4.11 4.11
C THR A 16 1.16 -4.83 2.87
N VAL A 17 2.06 -5.53 2.18
CA VAL A 17 1.77 -6.22 0.93
C VAL A 17 2.24 -7.66 0.97
N PHE A 18 1.65 -8.53 0.14
CA PHE A 18 2.28 -9.78 -0.27
C PHE A 18 1.96 -10.09 -1.72
N ILE A 19 2.80 -10.93 -2.33
CA ILE A 19 2.60 -11.43 -3.69
C ILE A 19 2.56 -12.95 -3.67
N ALA A 20 1.74 -13.53 -4.53
CA ALA A 20 1.66 -14.97 -4.73
C ALA A 20 1.34 -15.33 -6.17
N GLY A 21 1.70 -16.54 -6.60
CA GLY A 21 1.29 -17.12 -7.88
C GLY A 21 0.12 -18.09 -7.71
N ALA A 22 -0.72 -18.20 -8.74
CA ALA A 22 -1.72 -19.26 -8.87
C ALA A 22 -1.73 -19.82 -10.30
N ARG A 23 -1.73 -21.16 -10.40
CA ARG A 23 -1.69 -21.89 -11.68
C ARG A 23 -2.81 -22.92 -11.84
N ASP A 24 -3.54 -23.25 -10.78
CA ASP A 24 -4.67 -24.18 -10.87
C ASP A 24 -5.69 -23.64 -11.89
N PRO A 25 -5.95 -24.34 -13.01
CA PRO A 25 -6.84 -23.86 -14.07
C PRO A 25 -8.29 -23.65 -13.58
N ILE A 26 -8.74 -24.39 -12.57
CA ILE A 26 -10.07 -24.24 -11.97
C ILE A 26 -10.11 -22.93 -11.17
N LEU A 27 -9.06 -22.65 -10.38
CA LEU A 27 -8.95 -21.40 -9.65
C LEU A 27 -8.80 -20.20 -10.60
N VAL A 28 -7.93 -20.30 -11.62
CA VAL A 28 -7.67 -19.20 -12.56
C VAL A 28 -8.93 -18.83 -13.34
N SER A 29 -9.69 -19.82 -13.83
CA SER A 29 -10.96 -19.57 -14.52
C SER A 29 -12.02 -18.96 -13.58
N GLY A 30 -12.06 -19.38 -12.31
CA GLY A 30 -12.98 -18.88 -11.29
C GLY A 30 -12.50 -17.68 -10.46
N ILE A 31 -11.35 -17.06 -10.80
CA ILE A 31 -10.59 -16.22 -9.87
C ILE A 31 -11.36 -15.01 -9.33
N ASN A 32 -12.26 -14.42 -10.12
CA ASN A 32 -13.04 -13.26 -9.66
C ASN A 32 -14.00 -13.65 -8.53
N ASN A 33 -14.74 -14.75 -8.71
CA ASN A 33 -15.68 -15.23 -7.71
C ASN A 33 -14.93 -15.66 -6.44
N PHE A 34 -13.78 -16.29 -6.61
CA PHE A 34 -12.89 -16.65 -5.52
C PHE A 34 -12.41 -15.43 -4.72
N ILE A 35 -11.95 -14.37 -5.40
CA ILE A 35 -11.50 -13.13 -4.75
C ILE A 35 -12.65 -12.46 -4.00
N GLU A 36 -13.85 -12.41 -4.57
CA GLU A 36 -15.01 -11.83 -3.89
C GLU A 36 -15.42 -12.63 -2.64
N ALA A 37 -15.32 -13.97 -2.69
CA ALA A 37 -15.50 -14.80 -1.50
C ALA A 37 -14.42 -14.53 -0.45
N CYS A 38 -13.16 -14.38 -0.88
CA CYS A 38 -12.05 -14.06 0.01
C CYS A 38 -12.24 -12.70 0.68
N LYS A 39 -12.66 -11.65 -0.06
CA LYS A 39 -12.94 -10.32 0.51
C LYS A 39 -14.01 -10.35 1.59
N LYS A 40 -15.11 -11.07 1.35
CA LYS A 40 -16.18 -11.25 2.36
C LYS A 40 -15.65 -11.92 3.64
N ARG A 41 -14.82 -12.95 3.48
CA ARG A 41 -14.16 -13.63 4.60
C ARG A 41 -13.19 -12.70 5.33
N ILE A 42 -12.38 -11.92 4.59
CA ILE A 42 -11.44 -10.97 5.18
C ILE A 42 -12.17 -9.92 5.99
N ALA A 43 -13.24 -9.32 5.44
CA ALA A 43 -14.07 -8.36 6.16
C ALA A 43 -14.61 -8.95 7.48
N LYS A 44 -15.15 -10.17 7.43
CA LYS A 44 -15.64 -10.90 8.61
C LYS A 44 -14.51 -11.15 9.63
N ASP A 45 -13.38 -11.66 9.17
CA ASP A 45 -12.27 -12.06 10.04
C ASP A 45 -11.52 -10.85 10.63
N SER A 46 -11.45 -9.72 9.91
CA SER A 46 -10.95 -8.43 10.39
C SER A 46 -11.90 -7.85 11.44
N LYS A 47 -13.22 -7.89 11.21
CA LYS A 47 -14.19 -7.45 12.20
C LYS A 47 -14.13 -8.25 13.50
N ALA A 48 -13.87 -9.56 13.41
CA ALA A 48 -13.71 -10.43 14.57
C ALA A 48 -12.49 -10.07 15.45
N ILE A 49 -11.53 -9.32 14.93
CA ILE A 49 -10.38 -8.79 15.68
C ILE A 49 -10.49 -7.29 15.97
N GLY A 50 -11.68 -6.69 15.80
CA GLY A 50 -11.95 -5.29 16.14
C GLY A 50 -11.55 -4.26 15.09
N VAL A 51 -11.29 -4.67 13.85
CA VAL A 51 -10.95 -3.78 12.73
C VAL A 51 -12.14 -3.66 11.78
N GLU A 52 -12.71 -2.47 11.65
CA GLU A 52 -13.83 -2.23 10.72
C GLU A 52 -13.32 -1.98 9.30
N GLU A 53 -14.15 -2.24 8.28
CA GLU A 53 -13.78 -2.06 6.86
C GLU A 53 -13.40 -0.61 6.49
N LYS A 54 -13.85 0.37 7.26
CA LYS A 54 -13.49 1.78 7.07
C LYS A 54 -12.06 2.12 7.55
N ASP A 55 -11.45 1.24 8.35
CA ASP A 55 -10.15 1.50 9.00
C ASP A 55 -8.98 0.98 8.15
N TYR A 56 -9.27 0.34 7.01
CA TYR A 56 -8.27 -0.12 6.05
C TYR A 56 -8.79 -0.08 4.61
N THR A 57 -7.88 -0.01 3.65
CA THR A 57 -8.15 -0.34 2.25
C THR A 57 -7.50 -1.67 1.93
N LEU A 58 -8.22 -2.55 1.24
CA LEU A 58 -7.72 -3.83 0.75
C LEU A 58 -7.87 -3.88 -0.77
N GLU A 59 -6.74 -3.99 -1.47
CA GLU A 59 -6.71 -4.18 -2.91
C GLU A 59 -6.10 -5.55 -3.24
N ILE A 60 -6.72 -6.28 -4.17
CA ILE A 60 -6.23 -7.56 -4.68
C ILE A 60 -6.13 -7.44 -6.20
N LYS A 61 -4.91 -7.31 -6.72
CA LYS A 61 -4.61 -7.19 -8.15
C LYS A 61 -4.22 -8.55 -8.71
N VAL A 62 -4.75 -8.87 -9.90
CA VAL A 62 -4.46 -10.11 -10.62
C VAL A 62 -3.74 -9.81 -11.94
N TYR A 63 -2.42 -9.90 -11.92
CA TYR A 63 -1.56 -9.87 -13.10
C TYR A 63 -1.75 -11.15 -13.92
N GLY A 64 -1.72 -11.01 -15.25
CA GLY A 64 -2.16 -12.06 -16.18
C GLY A 64 -3.67 -12.05 -16.44
N LYS A 65 -4.44 -11.20 -15.75
CA LYS A 65 -5.86 -10.97 -16.02
C LYS A 65 -6.14 -9.54 -16.46
N ASN A 66 -6.12 -8.58 -15.54
CA ASN A 66 -6.44 -7.18 -15.84
C ASN A 66 -5.95 -6.19 -14.76
N ALA A 67 -4.89 -6.52 -14.01
CA ALA A 67 -4.35 -5.65 -12.95
C ALA A 67 -3.94 -4.24 -13.42
N VAL A 68 -3.59 -4.07 -14.70
CA VAL A 68 -3.14 -2.78 -15.26
C VAL A 68 -4.29 -2.01 -15.90
N MET A 69 -4.98 -2.61 -16.89
CA MET A 69 -6.03 -1.93 -17.65
C MET A 69 -7.42 -2.02 -17.02
N GLY A 70 -7.61 -2.88 -16.01
CA GLY A 70 -8.88 -3.05 -15.31
C GLY A 70 -10.02 -3.42 -16.26
N LYS A 71 -11.05 -2.58 -16.33
CA LYS A 71 -12.17 -2.76 -17.25
C LYS A 71 -11.76 -2.53 -18.72
N ASN A 72 -10.67 -1.81 -18.99
CA ASN A 72 -10.24 -1.49 -20.34
C ASN A 72 -9.35 -2.57 -20.97
N GLU A 73 -9.12 -3.70 -20.29
CA GLU A 73 -8.38 -4.82 -20.85
C GLU A 73 -9.07 -5.34 -22.14
N PRO A 74 -8.41 -5.31 -23.31
CA PRO A 74 -9.00 -5.76 -24.56
C PRO A 74 -9.14 -7.29 -24.65
N LEU A 75 -8.24 -8.06 -24.04
CA LEU A 75 -8.19 -9.53 -24.18
C LEU A 75 -8.89 -10.26 -23.02
N ARG A 76 -10.12 -9.84 -22.67
CA ARG A 76 -10.84 -10.31 -21.46
C ARG A 76 -11.14 -11.81 -21.43
N GLU A 77 -11.31 -12.42 -22.60
CA GLU A 77 -11.65 -13.83 -22.75
C GLU A 77 -10.41 -14.74 -22.78
N GLN A 78 -9.19 -14.17 -22.86
CA GLN A 78 -7.98 -14.95 -22.84
C GLN A 78 -7.60 -15.29 -21.40
N SER A 79 -7.64 -16.59 -21.06
CA SER A 79 -7.12 -17.05 -19.77
C SER A 79 -5.60 -17.16 -19.82
N ALA A 80 -4.92 -16.61 -18.82
CA ALA A 80 -3.52 -16.93 -18.57
C ALA A 80 -3.37 -18.37 -18.06
N HIS A 81 -2.19 -18.96 -18.30
CA HIS A 81 -1.81 -20.24 -17.71
C HIS A 81 -1.47 -20.12 -16.22
N GLU A 82 -1.02 -18.95 -15.80
CA GLU A 82 -0.62 -18.61 -14.44
C GLU A 82 -0.92 -17.13 -14.19
N VAL A 83 -1.32 -16.79 -12.97
CA VAL A 83 -1.60 -15.41 -12.57
C VAL A 83 -0.77 -15.01 -11.36
N GLY A 84 -0.35 -13.75 -11.34
CA GLY A 84 0.28 -13.12 -10.20
C GLY A 84 -0.75 -12.35 -9.39
N ILE A 85 -0.83 -12.60 -8.08
CA ILE A 85 -1.77 -11.96 -7.17
C ILE A 85 -0.99 -11.07 -6.23
N LEU A 86 -1.19 -9.76 -6.32
CA LEU A 86 -0.65 -8.76 -5.40
C LEU A 86 -1.77 -8.32 -4.46
N VAL A 87 -1.56 -8.50 -3.17
CA VAL A 87 -2.43 -7.98 -2.13
C VAL A 87 -1.77 -6.76 -1.51
N ASP A 88 -2.50 -5.64 -1.46
CA ASP A 88 -2.07 -4.38 -0.89
C ASP A 88 -3.07 -3.94 0.19
N VAL A 89 -2.58 -3.82 1.42
CA VAL A 89 -3.36 -3.34 2.57
C VAL A 89 -2.75 -2.05 3.07
N VAL A 90 -3.56 -1.00 3.17
CA VAL A 90 -3.21 0.26 3.83
C VAL A 90 -4.16 0.47 5.00
N ALA A 91 -3.64 0.78 6.19
CA ALA A 91 -4.43 1.04 7.38
C ALA A 91 -3.87 2.22 8.19
N VAL A 92 -4.62 2.70 9.18
CA VAL A 92 -4.24 3.87 10.01
C VAL A 92 -2.90 3.70 10.74
N ASP A 93 -2.53 2.46 11.08
CA ASP A 93 -1.28 2.09 11.74
C ASP A 93 -0.67 0.79 11.16
N GLN A 94 0.62 0.56 11.46
CA GLN A 94 1.38 -0.56 10.90
C GLN A 94 0.88 -1.92 11.40
N ASP A 95 0.39 -2.02 12.64
CA ASP A 95 -0.05 -3.29 13.21
C ASP A 95 -1.40 -3.71 12.64
N THR A 96 -2.32 -2.75 12.47
CA THR A 96 -3.59 -2.97 11.77
C THR A 96 -3.36 -3.44 10.34
N SER A 97 -2.47 -2.79 9.58
CA SER A 97 -2.18 -3.21 8.20
C SER A 97 -1.61 -4.63 8.13
N LYS A 98 -0.73 -5.01 9.07
CA LYS A 98 -0.17 -6.37 9.17
C LYS A 98 -1.24 -7.39 9.53
N ALA A 99 -2.09 -7.07 10.51
CA ALA A 99 -3.14 -7.97 10.97
C ALA A 99 -4.14 -8.29 9.84
N VAL A 100 -4.61 -7.26 9.14
CA VAL A 100 -5.52 -7.42 7.99
C VAL A 100 -4.82 -8.17 6.84
N CYS A 101 -3.56 -7.85 6.55
CA CYS A 101 -2.78 -8.56 5.53
C CYS A 101 -2.62 -10.06 5.86
N ALA A 102 -2.40 -10.41 7.12
CA ALA A 102 -2.36 -11.80 7.56
C ALA A 102 -3.71 -12.51 7.39
N LYS A 103 -4.84 -11.83 7.66
CA LYS A 103 -6.18 -12.36 7.37
C LYS A 103 -6.41 -12.54 5.88
N ALA A 104 -5.95 -11.60 5.06
CA ALA A 104 -5.99 -11.71 3.60
C ALA A 104 -5.23 -12.94 3.12
N ARG A 105 -3.97 -13.09 3.53
CA ARG A 105 -3.16 -14.27 3.17
C ARG A 105 -3.82 -15.58 3.58
N TYR A 106 -4.32 -15.67 4.81
CA TYR A 106 -5.04 -16.86 5.29
C TYR A 106 -6.30 -17.16 4.47
N SER A 107 -7.09 -16.12 4.18
CA SER A 107 -8.29 -16.23 3.37
C SER A 107 -7.98 -16.72 1.96
N LEU A 108 -6.97 -16.16 1.28
CA LEU A 108 -6.62 -16.60 -0.06
C LEU A 108 -5.99 -18.01 -0.09
N LEU A 109 -5.26 -18.43 0.95
CA LEU A 109 -4.69 -19.79 1.00
C LEU A 109 -5.75 -20.87 1.21
N HIS A 110 -6.79 -20.59 2.00
CA HIS A 110 -7.67 -21.61 2.56
C HIS A 110 -9.17 -21.36 2.32
N THR A 111 -9.55 -20.47 1.40
CA THR A 111 -10.95 -20.38 0.96
C THR A 111 -11.21 -21.44 -0.10
N ASP A 112 -12.36 -22.11 0.01
CA ASP A 112 -12.78 -23.10 -0.97
C ASP A 112 -13.35 -22.44 -2.22
N PHE A 113 -13.29 -23.18 -3.33
CA PHE A 113 -13.91 -22.82 -4.59
C PHE A 113 -14.46 -24.08 -5.28
N PRO A 114 -15.48 -23.96 -6.14
CA PRO A 114 -16.07 -25.11 -6.82
C PRO A 114 -15.01 -25.90 -7.61
N GLY A 115 -14.98 -27.23 -7.42
CA GLY A 115 -14.04 -28.10 -8.11
C GLY A 115 -12.60 -28.08 -7.57
N ARG A 116 -12.35 -27.43 -6.44
CA ARG A 116 -11.02 -27.41 -5.79
C ARG A 116 -10.54 -28.83 -5.50
N MET A 117 -9.37 -29.16 -6.03
CA MET A 117 -8.68 -30.45 -5.78
C MET A 117 -7.57 -30.31 -4.72
N CYS A 118 -7.04 -29.11 -4.52
CA CYS A 118 -5.96 -28.86 -3.56
C CYS A 118 -6.47 -28.84 -2.11
N ILE A 119 -5.78 -29.56 -1.22
CA ILE A 119 -6.14 -29.63 0.21
C ILE A 119 -5.32 -28.69 1.12
N SER A 120 -4.12 -28.28 0.68
CA SER A 120 -3.16 -27.55 1.53
C SER A 120 -3.25 -26.03 1.35
N GLY A 121 -2.95 -25.52 0.14
CA GLY A 121 -2.97 -24.09 -0.15
C GLY A 121 -3.27 -23.81 -1.61
N ASN A 122 -3.98 -22.72 -1.86
CA ASN A 122 -4.37 -22.30 -3.22
C ASN A 122 -3.27 -21.53 -3.96
N LEU A 123 -2.28 -21.01 -3.24
CA LEU A 123 -1.32 -20.04 -3.74
C LEU A 123 0.12 -20.48 -3.45
N ALA A 124 1.02 -20.13 -4.37
CA ALA A 124 2.46 -20.24 -4.18
C ALA A 124 3.04 -18.88 -3.75
N ILE A 125 3.54 -18.78 -2.52
CA ILE A 125 4.17 -17.57 -2.01
C ILE A 125 5.70 -17.70 -2.18
N PRO A 126 6.36 -16.77 -2.86
CA PRO A 126 7.76 -16.93 -3.26
C PRO A 126 8.79 -16.66 -2.14
N PHE A 127 8.39 -16.09 -1.01
CA PHE A 127 9.31 -15.70 0.07
C PHE A 127 8.79 -16.07 1.46
N SER A 128 9.72 -16.10 2.42
CA SER A 128 9.47 -16.15 3.85
C SER A 128 10.35 -15.10 4.55
N PRO A 129 9.78 -14.15 5.32
CA PRO A 129 8.35 -13.97 5.59
C PRO A 129 7.56 -13.63 4.31
N SER A 130 6.28 -14.03 4.29
CA SER A 130 5.40 -13.84 3.14
C SER A 130 4.96 -12.38 2.94
N ASP A 131 4.90 -11.61 4.03
CA ASP A 131 4.29 -10.29 4.10
C ASP A 131 5.41 -9.23 4.25
N LEU A 132 5.32 -8.15 3.47
CA LEU A 132 6.30 -7.07 3.43
C LEU A 132 5.65 -5.77 3.93
N SER A 133 6.17 -5.19 5.00
CA SER A 133 5.77 -3.87 5.48
C SER A 133 6.51 -2.78 4.72
N ALA A 134 5.76 -1.93 4.02
CA ALA A 134 6.33 -0.81 3.25
C ALA A 134 6.38 0.51 4.05
N GLY A 135 5.89 0.51 5.29
CA GLY A 135 5.89 1.69 6.15
C GLY A 135 4.83 2.71 5.75
N GLU A 136 5.12 3.98 6.03
CA GLU A 136 4.18 5.08 5.77
C GLU A 136 3.96 5.32 4.28
N VAL A 137 2.69 5.50 3.91
CA VAL A 137 2.30 5.79 2.53
C VAL A 137 1.55 7.12 2.44
N TYR A 138 1.78 7.80 1.32
CA TYR A 138 1.24 9.11 1.02
C TYR A 138 0.65 9.12 -0.38
N GLU A 139 -0.40 9.90 -0.58
CA GLU A 139 -0.94 10.21 -1.90
C GLU A 139 -0.73 11.69 -2.24
N PHE A 140 -0.60 11.99 -3.52
CA PHE A 140 -0.73 13.36 -4.01
C PHE A 140 -2.15 13.86 -3.69
N ASN A 141 -2.23 15.01 -3.02
CA ASN A 141 -3.49 15.53 -2.53
C ASN A 141 -3.74 16.98 -2.98
N ILE A 142 -2.69 17.79 -3.10
CA ILE A 142 -2.79 19.17 -3.54
C ILE A 142 -2.12 19.30 -4.90
N TRP A 143 -2.88 19.81 -5.88
CA TRP A 143 -2.42 20.19 -7.21
C TRP A 143 -3.18 21.45 -7.65
N HIS A 144 -2.71 22.61 -7.24
CA HIS A 144 -3.41 23.88 -7.46
C HIS A 144 -2.45 25.00 -7.85
N VAL A 145 -2.91 25.94 -8.68
CA VAL A 145 -2.16 27.17 -9.00
C VAL A 145 -2.76 28.29 -8.19
N MET A 146 -1.97 28.84 -7.27
CA MET A 146 -2.38 29.97 -6.44
C MET A 146 -1.87 31.27 -7.06
N GLU A 147 -2.75 32.24 -7.21
CA GLU A 147 -2.39 33.59 -7.66
C GLU A 147 -1.88 34.41 -6.47
N CYS A 148 -0.77 35.12 -6.65
CA CYS A 148 -0.20 35.97 -5.61
C CYS A 148 0.26 37.32 -6.19
N ASN A 149 0.34 38.31 -5.30
CA ASN A 149 0.82 39.64 -5.67
C ASN A 149 2.35 39.68 -5.67
N ASP A 150 2.99 38.86 -4.84
CA ASP A 150 4.44 38.66 -4.76
C ASP A 150 4.76 37.15 -4.76
N PRO A 151 5.76 36.67 -5.54
CA PRO A 151 6.09 35.25 -5.60
C PRO A 151 6.59 34.67 -4.27
N MET A 152 7.07 35.50 -3.34
CA MET A 152 7.58 35.11 -2.02
C MET A 152 6.53 35.17 -0.91
N GLU A 153 5.36 35.74 -1.17
CA GLU A 153 4.22 35.78 -0.23
C GLU A 153 3.88 34.40 0.40
N PRO A 154 3.91 33.27 -0.35
CA PRO A 154 3.50 31.97 0.20
C PRO A 154 4.57 31.24 1.02
N VAL A 155 5.81 31.74 1.07
CA VAL A 155 6.95 31.02 1.65
C VAL A 155 7.68 31.86 2.70
N ARG A 156 8.17 31.23 3.77
CA ARG A 156 9.01 31.85 4.79
C ARG A 156 10.44 31.31 4.66
N MET A 157 11.42 32.20 4.62
CA MET A 157 12.84 31.83 4.55
C MET A 157 13.55 32.24 5.84
N GLU A 158 14.30 31.31 6.42
CA GLU A 158 15.21 31.58 7.53
C GLU A 158 16.64 31.26 7.08
N PHE A 159 17.56 32.19 7.33
CA PHE A 159 18.99 32.00 7.03
C PHE A 159 19.70 31.56 8.29
N PHE A 160 20.29 30.37 8.26
CA PHE A 160 21.16 29.89 9.32
C PHE A 160 22.62 30.18 8.96
N VAL A 161 23.32 30.94 9.80
CA VAL A 161 24.78 31.07 9.73
C VAL A 161 25.36 29.96 10.62
N PRO A 162 26.08 28.97 10.04
CA PRO A 162 26.76 27.96 10.86
C PRO A 162 27.79 28.64 11.77
N ASN A 163 27.74 28.35 13.08
CA ASN A 163 28.54 28.99 14.14
C ASN A 163 30.00 29.30 13.73
N ARG A 164 30.38 30.59 13.80
CA ARG A 164 31.78 30.96 14.03
C ARG A 164 32.13 30.54 15.45
N ASN A 165 33.04 29.58 15.59
CA ASN A 165 33.61 29.15 16.87
C ASN A 165 34.04 30.36 17.71
N VAL A 166 33.36 30.63 18.82
CA VAL A 166 33.92 31.44 19.91
C VAL A 166 34.67 30.48 20.84
N LYS A 167 35.95 30.29 20.57
CA LYS A 167 36.93 29.92 21.60
C LYS A 167 37.74 31.18 21.90
N GLU A 168 37.25 32.02 22.79
CA GLU A 168 38.13 32.95 23.50
C GLU A 168 38.86 32.17 24.59
N ASN A 169 40.09 31.76 24.27
CA ASN A 169 41.10 31.49 25.27
C ASN A 169 41.52 32.84 25.90
N SER A 170 41.19 33.07 27.16
CA SER A 170 41.92 34.04 27.98
C SER A 170 42.22 33.45 29.36
N ASN A 171 43.10 32.44 29.38
CA ASN A 171 43.97 32.20 30.53
C ASN A 171 45.29 32.94 30.27
N ALA A 172 45.45 34.13 30.84
CA ALA A 172 46.75 34.72 31.10
C ALA A 172 46.75 35.32 32.51
N LYS A 173 47.46 34.63 33.41
CA LYS A 173 47.82 35.07 34.76
C LYS A 173 48.76 36.29 34.71
N THR A 174 48.71 37.12 35.74
CA THR A 174 49.76 37.92 36.45
C THR A 174 49.05 39.13 37.07
N SER A 175 49.15 39.50 38.35
CA SER A 175 50.06 39.19 39.46
C SER A 175 49.28 39.32 40.78
#